data_AF-A0A267EVL7-F1
#
_entry.id   AF-A0A267EVL7-F1
#
_cell.length_a   1.000
_cell.length_b   1.000
_cell.length_c   1.000
_cell.angle_alpha   90.00
_cell.angle_beta   90.00
_cell.angle_gamma   90.00
#
_symmetry.space_group_name_H-M   'P 1'
#
loop_
_entity.id
_entity.type
_entity.pdbx_description
1 polymer ?
#
loop_
_entity_poly.entity_id
_entity_poly.type
_entity_poly.pdbx_seq_one_letter_code
_entity_poly.pdbx_strand_id
1 'polypeptide(L)'
;MKPDSAPSQVCHKPITATATNDYSSRSLYESRLRAALEKGDEELLQRLFQQLDSNFDLSVGGYKDFSKEEKTQSVAHHVVCKSRSPLCLKALINRLGAECLTCTNDCGETPVHLAAKYRTDSWMVLLQDSLKNDLLFNKKTRSGKTVTHYASMNKVSNAALKWIVKKFGRDWLTIPDEDGNTAVHLAIQCQGVDSMELIKKELGTDCFKQRVGHHKRAPFHLAAMNSDSTAPLEWLIRELGCDCLTVPDEDGNTAVHLAAQYQGVDSLQLIKIVLGRECLYRMKGFRDRTAVHCAATNLVNDINLEWLVQECGSQCLTVRDKHGDTAVHLAAQHQSAELLQYLADQLGHQMFALKNSKGENISDYVRMDKHSDRKFRKLSWLAGEKSPKKPNQPGPRPNVRKFEDGRTSVAQIKYSQKSCSVRATNSMNKSNNCSTASTVQKPRTVPQPLKKPIIRSGEFGKVYTTLADQIQTAATKILAKKSLELKILEIEIRAVKDIIYPTSIRSFSSVSS
;
A
#
# COMPACT_ATOMS: atom_id res chain seq x y z
N MET A 1 93.21 -39.27 -15.75
CA MET A 1 92.96 -38.69 -14.42
C MET A 1 91.87 -37.63 -14.56
N LYS A 2 90.75 -37.76 -13.84
CA LYS A 2 89.80 -36.65 -13.58
C LYS A 2 90.38 -35.72 -12.47
N PRO A 3 89.88 -34.49 -12.18
CA PRO A 3 88.49 -33.96 -12.26
C PRO A 3 88.35 -32.58 -12.98
N ASP A 4 87.21 -32.10 -13.48
CA ASP A 4 85.82 -31.82 -12.98
C ASP A 4 85.63 -30.52 -12.15
N SER A 5 85.23 -29.46 -12.88
CA SER A 5 84.17 -28.45 -12.62
C SER A 5 84.01 -27.73 -11.24
N ALA A 6 84.44 -26.46 -11.19
CA ALA A 6 83.64 -25.20 -11.17
C ALA A 6 82.26 -25.10 -10.44
N PRO A 7 81.71 -23.89 -10.13
CA PRO A 7 82.33 -22.58 -9.79
C PRO A 7 81.57 -21.69 -8.76
N SER A 8 82.20 -20.56 -8.40
CA SER A 8 81.65 -19.21 -8.14
C SER A 8 80.50 -18.97 -7.12
N GLN A 9 80.86 -18.37 -5.99
CA GLN A 9 80.05 -17.42 -5.22
C GLN A 9 80.25 -15.99 -5.78
N VAL A 10 79.19 -15.16 -5.79
CA VAL A 10 79.15 -13.82 -5.14
C VAL A 10 77.75 -13.18 -5.29
N CYS A 11 77.25 -12.79 -4.11
CA CYS A 11 76.23 -11.84 -3.69
C CYS A 11 75.42 -10.99 -4.70
N HIS A 12 74.09 -10.91 -4.45
CA HIS A 12 73.33 -9.66 -4.32
C HIS A 12 72.06 -9.87 -3.45
N LYS A 13 71.84 -9.01 -2.44
CA LYS A 13 70.53 -8.74 -1.79
C LYS A 13 69.90 -7.51 -2.50
N PRO A 14 68.65 -7.12 -2.18
CA PRO A 14 67.37 -7.81 -2.39
C PRO A 14 66.47 -7.01 -3.36
N ILE A 15 65.64 -7.67 -4.18
CA ILE A 15 64.71 -6.97 -5.08
C ILE A 15 63.32 -6.89 -4.43
N THR A 16 62.87 -5.66 -4.21
CA THR A 16 61.51 -5.25 -3.89
C THR A 16 60.54 -5.64 -5.02
N ALA A 17 59.57 -6.50 -4.73
CA ALA A 17 58.44 -6.78 -5.60
C ALA A 17 57.14 -6.49 -4.83
N THR A 18 56.54 -5.32 -5.06
CA THR A 18 55.26 -4.95 -4.44
C THR A 18 54.40 -4.13 -5.40
N ALA A 19 53.14 -4.56 -5.55
CA ALA A 19 51.91 -3.77 -5.78
C ALA A 19 51.10 -3.97 -7.09
N THR A 20 51.65 -4.48 -8.21
CA THR A 20 50.86 -4.52 -9.47
C THR A 20 50.10 -5.82 -9.74
N ASN A 21 50.55 -6.97 -9.23
CA ASN A 21 49.88 -8.26 -9.46
C ASN A 21 48.69 -8.53 -8.52
N ASP A 22 48.66 -7.90 -7.35
CA ASP A 22 47.64 -8.15 -6.32
C ASP A 22 46.31 -7.43 -6.61
N TYR A 23 46.38 -6.29 -7.29
CA TYR A 23 45.18 -5.56 -7.73
C TYR A 23 44.41 -6.31 -8.83
N SER A 24 45.12 -6.98 -9.73
CA SER A 24 44.52 -7.74 -10.83
C SER A 24 43.82 -9.01 -10.32
N SER A 25 44.43 -9.73 -9.37
CA SER A 25 43.85 -10.93 -8.77
C SER A 25 42.58 -10.61 -7.96
N ARG A 26 42.61 -9.54 -7.17
CA ARG A 26 41.46 -9.09 -6.38
C ARG A 26 40.32 -8.57 -7.25
N SER A 27 40.62 -7.74 -8.25
CA SER A 27 39.61 -7.24 -9.18
C SER A 27 38.92 -8.37 -9.95
N LEU A 28 39.68 -9.38 -10.37
CA LEU A 28 39.13 -10.57 -11.02
C LEU A 28 38.25 -11.39 -10.07
N TYR A 29 38.65 -11.54 -8.81
CA TYR A 29 37.86 -12.23 -7.79
C TYR A 29 36.53 -11.51 -7.53
N GLU A 30 36.54 -10.19 -7.34
CA GLU A 30 35.35 -9.37 -7.12
C GLU A 30 34.38 -9.44 -8.31
N SER A 31 34.91 -9.41 -9.54
CA SER A 31 34.13 -9.58 -10.76
C SER A 31 33.46 -10.95 -10.85
N ARG A 32 34.18 -12.03 -10.50
CA ARG A 32 33.61 -13.39 -10.44
C ARG A 32 32.54 -13.54 -9.37
N LEU A 33 32.78 -12.96 -8.19
CA LEU A 33 31.83 -12.96 -7.08
C LEU A 33 30.55 -12.20 -7.46
N ARG A 34 30.69 -11.02 -8.09
CA ARG A 34 29.58 -10.25 -8.62
C ARG A 34 28.76 -11.05 -9.62
N ALA A 35 29.41 -11.64 -10.63
CA ALA A 35 28.73 -12.44 -11.65
C ALA A 35 27.98 -13.64 -11.04
N ALA A 36 28.57 -14.30 -10.04
CA ALA A 36 27.94 -15.41 -9.32
C ALA A 36 26.69 -14.94 -8.54
N LEU A 37 26.74 -13.78 -7.87
CA LEU A 37 25.59 -13.18 -7.18
C LEU A 37 24.47 -12.73 -8.15
N GLU A 38 24.84 -12.19 -9.31
CA GLU A 38 23.88 -11.75 -10.32
C GLU A 38 23.14 -12.93 -10.96
N LYS A 39 23.86 -14.01 -11.26
CA LYS A 39 23.31 -15.25 -11.81
C LYS A 39 22.62 -16.14 -10.76
N GLY A 40 22.93 -15.96 -9.48
CA GLY A 40 22.49 -16.84 -8.40
C GLY A 40 23.16 -18.22 -8.44
N ASP A 41 24.44 -18.27 -8.84
CA ASP A 41 25.24 -19.50 -8.93
C ASP A 41 25.76 -19.90 -7.53
N GLU A 42 24.98 -20.72 -6.83
CA GLU A 42 25.24 -21.07 -5.43
C GLU A 42 26.50 -21.93 -5.26
N GLU A 43 26.82 -22.80 -6.22
CA GLU A 43 28.03 -23.63 -6.15
C GLU A 43 29.28 -22.78 -6.30
N LEU A 44 29.28 -21.86 -7.26
CA LEU A 44 30.38 -20.94 -7.44
C LEU A 44 30.54 -20.01 -6.23
N LEU A 45 29.43 -19.52 -5.66
CA LEU A 45 29.47 -18.70 -4.45
C LEU A 45 30.12 -19.44 -3.27
N GLN A 46 29.73 -20.70 -3.02
CA GLN A 46 30.32 -21.49 -1.94
C GLN A 46 31.82 -21.69 -2.11
N ARG A 47 32.29 -21.94 -3.35
CA ARG A 47 33.73 -22.05 -3.65
C ARG A 47 34.45 -20.72 -3.45
N LEU A 48 33.87 -19.62 -3.90
CA LEU A 48 34.46 -18.29 -3.76
C LEU A 48 34.54 -17.86 -2.29
N PHE A 49 33.55 -18.21 -1.45
CA PHE A 49 33.57 -17.89 -0.02
C PHE A 49 34.71 -18.57 0.74
N GLN A 50 35.24 -19.70 0.27
CA GLN A 50 36.42 -20.31 0.90
C GLN A 50 37.66 -19.41 0.82
N GLN A 51 37.71 -18.54 -0.18
CA GLN A 51 38.80 -17.58 -0.43
C GLN A 51 38.43 -16.16 0.01
N LEU A 52 37.27 -15.96 0.63
CA LEU A 52 36.81 -14.64 1.05
C LEU A 52 37.42 -14.28 2.40
N ASP A 53 38.13 -13.16 2.45
CA ASP A 53 38.85 -12.73 3.66
C ASP A 53 38.14 -11.61 4.44
N SER A 54 37.17 -10.91 3.82
CA SER A 54 36.42 -9.85 4.48
C SER A 54 35.01 -9.66 3.88
N ASN A 55 34.11 -9.05 4.65
CA ASN A 55 32.75 -8.71 4.22
C ASN A 55 32.71 -7.31 3.57
N PHE A 56 33.52 -7.09 2.53
CA PHE A 56 33.63 -5.79 1.85
C PHE A 56 32.39 -5.44 1.03
N ASP A 57 32.28 -4.18 0.63
CA ASP A 57 31.19 -3.69 -0.20
C ASP A 57 31.42 -3.97 -1.69
N LEU A 58 30.40 -4.51 -2.36
CA LEU A 58 30.45 -4.86 -3.78
C LEU A 58 29.28 -4.20 -4.51
N SER A 59 29.50 -3.68 -5.72
CA SER A 59 28.40 -3.22 -6.58
C SER A 59 27.84 -4.40 -7.37
N VAL A 60 26.58 -4.73 -7.16
CA VAL A 60 25.90 -5.87 -7.81
C VAL A 60 24.59 -5.39 -8.41
N GLY A 61 24.26 -5.82 -9.63
CA GLY A 61 23.02 -5.45 -10.32
C GLY A 61 21.90 -6.49 -10.25
N GLY A 62 20.80 -6.24 -10.96
CA GLY A 62 19.75 -7.23 -11.25
C GLY A 62 18.78 -7.56 -10.11
N TYR A 63 18.41 -6.59 -9.29
CA TYR A 63 17.38 -6.78 -8.27
C TYR A 63 15.98 -6.56 -8.83
N LYS A 64 15.00 -7.32 -8.34
CA LYS A 64 13.59 -7.17 -8.77
C LYS A 64 12.93 -5.89 -8.24
N ASP A 65 13.32 -5.45 -7.04
CA ASP A 65 12.62 -4.37 -6.32
C ASP A 65 13.24 -2.98 -6.49
N PHE A 66 14.44 -2.87 -7.08
CA PHE A 66 15.20 -1.62 -7.09
C PHE A 66 15.24 -1.02 -8.49
N SER A 67 15.00 0.29 -8.56
CA SER A 67 14.98 1.08 -9.80
C SER A 67 16.38 1.45 -10.32
N LYS A 68 17.43 1.25 -9.53
CA LYS A 68 18.82 1.45 -9.94
C LYS A 68 19.38 0.14 -10.47
N GLU A 69 20.16 0.21 -11.55
CA GLU A 69 20.77 -0.96 -12.20
C GLU A 69 21.71 -1.73 -11.26
N GLU A 70 22.35 -1.02 -10.30
CA GLU A 70 23.30 -1.60 -9.33
C GLU A 70 23.09 -1.07 -7.90
N LYS A 71 23.42 -1.90 -6.91
CA LYS A 71 23.55 -1.52 -5.50
C LYS A 71 24.91 -1.90 -4.94
N THR A 72 25.53 -0.96 -4.25
CA THR A 72 26.76 -1.16 -3.47
C THR A 72 26.39 -1.43 -2.01
N GLN A 73 26.76 -2.60 -1.49
CA GLN A 73 26.57 -3.00 -0.09
C GLN A 73 27.44 -4.24 0.21
N SER A 74 27.50 -4.67 1.46
CA SER A 74 28.36 -5.80 1.81
C SER A 74 27.94 -7.12 1.17
N VAL A 75 28.90 -8.03 0.98
CA VAL A 75 28.66 -9.40 0.47
C VAL A 75 27.51 -10.09 1.22
N ALA A 76 27.44 -9.94 2.55
CA ALA A 76 26.35 -10.51 3.36
C ALA A 76 24.96 -10.00 2.94
N HIS A 77 24.81 -8.71 2.64
CA HIS A 77 23.55 -8.15 2.14
C HIS A 77 23.18 -8.71 0.76
N HIS A 78 24.18 -8.90 -0.12
CA HIS A 78 23.95 -9.50 -1.43
C HIS A 78 23.46 -10.94 -1.34
N VAL A 79 24.08 -11.75 -0.49
CA VAL A 79 23.73 -13.16 -0.30
C VAL A 79 22.28 -13.31 0.17
N VAL A 80 21.85 -12.55 1.18
CA VAL A 80 20.46 -12.61 1.69
C VAL A 80 19.43 -12.09 0.67
N CYS A 81 19.81 -11.22 -0.27
CA CYS A 81 18.92 -10.74 -1.32
C CYS A 81 18.89 -11.65 -2.56
N LYS A 82 20.00 -12.31 -2.91
CA LYS A 82 20.15 -13.04 -4.18
C LYS A 82 20.11 -14.57 -4.06
N SER A 83 20.72 -15.16 -3.03
CA SER A 83 20.82 -16.62 -2.89
C SER A 83 19.48 -17.26 -2.49
N ARG A 84 19.09 -18.37 -3.10
CA ARG A 84 17.82 -19.06 -2.79
C ARG A 84 17.98 -19.96 -1.56
N SER A 85 19.15 -20.57 -1.42
CA SER A 85 19.46 -21.50 -0.34
C SER A 85 20.12 -20.80 0.86
N PRO A 86 19.70 -21.13 2.10
CA PRO A 86 20.38 -20.67 3.32
C PRO A 86 21.82 -21.21 3.43
N LEU A 87 22.20 -22.23 2.64
CA LEU A 87 23.54 -22.81 2.64
C LEU A 87 24.62 -21.79 2.25
N CYS A 88 24.33 -20.89 1.31
CA CYS A 88 25.28 -19.83 0.93
C CYS A 88 25.55 -18.88 2.10
N LEU A 89 24.51 -18.50 2.83
CA LEU A 89 24.66 -17.68 4.03
C LEU A 89 25.42 -18.43 5.13
N LYS A 90 25.12 -19.72 5.33
CA LYS A 90 25.83 -20.56 6.30
C LYS A 90 27.32 -20.67 5.97
N ALA A 91 27.67 -20.86 4.70
CA ALA A 91 29.07 -20.89 4.25
C ALA A 91 29.77 -19.56 4.53
N LEU A 92 29.10 -18.43 4.26
CA LEU A 92 29.63 -17.09 4.55
C LEU A 92 29.87 -16.88 6.05
N ILE A 93 28.90 -17.24 6.90
CA ILE A 93 29.00 -17.14 8.36
C ILE A 93 30.12 -18.05 8.89
N ASN A 94 30.24 -19.27 8.38
CA ASN A 94 31.32 -20.19 8.78
C ASN A 94 32.71 -19.63 8.43
N ARG A 95 32.82 -18.87 7.34
CA ARG A 95 34.09 -18.25 6.90
C ARG A 95 34.42 -16.99 7.69
N LEU A 96 33.48 -16.05 7.77
CA LEU A 96 33.72 -14.69 8.28
C LEU A 96 33.26 -14.49 9.74
N GLY A 97 32.62 -15.48 10.33
CA GLY A 97 31.94 -15.36 11.61
C GLY A 97 30.59 -14.64 11.51
N ALA A 98 29.82 -14.69 12.60
CA ALA A 98 28.50 -14.03 12.69
C ALA A 98 28.59 -12.49 12.62
N GLU A 99 29.76 -11.90 12.88
CA GLU A 99 30.00 -10.46 12.79
C GLU A 99 29.75 -9.89 11.39
N CYS A 100 29.82 -10.70 10.33
CA CYS A 100 29.44 -10.25 8.99
C CYS A 100 27.97 -9.79 8.89
N LEU A 101 27.12 -10.18 9.85
CA LEU A 101 25.71 -9.82 9.92
C LEU A 101 25.44 -8.48 10.64
N THR A 102 26.44 -7.90 11.33
CA THR A 102 26.25 -6.66 12.12
C THR A 102 26.40 -5.39 11.29
N CYS A 103 26.97 -5.51 10.09
CA CYS A 103 27.12 -4.41 9.14
C CYS A 103 25.78 -3.82 8.72
N THR A 104 25.79 -2.55 8.33
CA THR A 104 24.61 -1.84 7.83
C THR A 104 24.88 -1.16 6.51
N ASN A 105 23.92 -1.18 5.59
CA ASN A 105 23.98 -0.39 4.35
C ASN A 105 23.56 1.08 4.57
N ASP A 106 23.46 1.85 3.49
CA ASP A 106 23.07 3.27 3.50
C ASP A 106 21.67 3.55 4.12
N CYS A 107 20.80 2.56 4.17
CA CYS A 107 19.49 2.66 4.81
C CYS A 107 19.54 2.30 6.30
N GLY A 108 20.69 1.88 6.82
CA GLY A 108 20.83 1.30 8.17
C GLY A 108 20.28 -0.12 8.26
N GLU A 109 20.04 -0.79 7.13
CA GLU A 109 19.55 -2.17 7.09
C GLU A 109 20.70 -3.11 7.39
N THR A 110 20.46 -4.15 8.18
CA THR A 110 21.40 -5.28 8.34
C THR A 110 21.01 -6.42 7.39
N PRO A 111 21.90 -7.41 7.16
CA PRO A 111 21.54 -8.62 6.45
C PRO A 111 20.33 -9.36 7.05
N VAL A 112 20.10 -9.24 8.36
CA VAL A 112 18.93 -9.83 9.05
C VAL A 112 17.62 -9.18 8.59
N HIS A 113 17.58 -7.85 8.44
CA HIS A 113 16.42 -7.13 7.90
C HIS A 113 16.09 -7.61 6.48
N LEU A 114 17.10 -7.66 5.60
CA LEU A 114 16.91 -8.07 4.22
C LEU A 114 16.54 -9.55 4.10
N ALA A 115 17.10 -10.42 4.94
CA ALA A 115 16.69 -11.82 5.01
C ALA A 115 15.20 -11.93 5.38
N ALA A 116 14.70 -11.16 6.35
CA ALA A 116 13.29 -11.18 6.71
C ALA A 116 12.36 -10.73 5.55
N LYS A 117 12.80 -9.75 4.76
CA LYS A 117 12.05 -9.27 3.59
C LYS A 117 12.05 -10.24 2.41
N TYR A 118 13.15 -10.94 2.18
CA TYR A 118 13.36 -11.70 0.94
C TYR A 118 13.34 -13.21 1.11
N ARG A 119 13.34 -13.72 2.35
CA ARG A 119 13.50 -15.15 2.66
C ARG A 119 12.42 -15.66 3.61
N THR A 120 12.45 -16.97 3.83
CA THR A 120 11.48 -17.70 4.66
C THR A 120 12.02 -17.92 6.07
N ASP A 121 11.23 -18.59 6.90
CA ASP A 121 11.54 -18.96 8.28
C ASP A 121 12.85 -19.76 8.42
N SER A 122 13.22 -20.59 7.45
CA SER A 122 14.49 -21.35 7.48
C SER A 122 15.73 -20.46 7.57
N TRP A 123 15.69 -19.27 6.97
CA TRP A 123 16.77 -18.28 7.10
C TRP A 123 16.74 -17.61 8.47
N MET A 124 15.56 -17.38 9.04
CA MET A 124 15.43 -16.81 10.39
C MET A 124 15.98 -17.78 11.44
N VAL A 125 15.71 -19.08 11.30
CA VAL A 125 16.30 -20.14 12.15
C VAL A 125 17.83 -20.12 12.05
N LEU A 126 18.39 -20.15 10.84
CA LEU A 126 19.84 -20.12 10.64
C LEU A 126 20.49 -18.88 11.29
N LEU A 127 19.88 -17.71 11.11
CA LEU A 127 20.37 -16.46 11.69
C LEU A 127 20.33 -16.50 13.22
N GLN A 128 19.23 -16.98 13.80
CA GLN A 128 19.09 -17.14 15.24
C GLN A 128 20.16 -18.07 15.83
N ASP A 129 20.36 -19.23 15.21
CA ASP A 129 21.36 -20.22 15.66
C ASP A 129 22.78 -19.66 15.58
N SER A 130 23.03 -18.74 14.64
CA SER A 130 24.35 -18.14 14.42
C SER A 130 24.65 -16.95 15.35
N LEU A 131 23.64 -16.18 15.76
CA LEU A 131 23.85 -14.84 16.35
C LEU A 131 24.11 -14.82 17.86
N LYS A 132 23.98 -15.93 18.59
CA LYS A 132 24.19 -16.06 20.06
C LYS A 132 23.35 -15.11 20.97
N ASN A 133 22.77 -14.02 20.45
CA ASN A 133 21.85 -13.12 21.13
C ASN A 133 20.82 -12.50 20.15
N ASP A 134 19.75 -11.94 20.72
CA ASP A 134 18.60 -11.43 19.97
C ASP A 134 18.74 -9.93 19.62
N LEU A 135 19.84 -9.27 20.01
CA LEU A 135 20.00 -7.82 19.89
C LEU A 135 19.93 -7.34 18.44
N LEU A 136 20.44 -8.15 17.50
CA LEU A 136 20.46 -7.78 16.10
C LEU A 136 19.06 -7.78 15.46
N PHE A 137 18.14 -8.63 15.94
CA PHE A 137 16.75 -8.65 15.48
C PHE A 137 16.00 -7.37 15.88
N ASN A 138 16.35 -6.78 17.04
CA ASN A 138 15.74 -5.54 17.54
C ASN A 138 16.42 -4.26 17.02
N LYS A 139 17.50 -4.38 16.23
CA LYS A 139 18.16 -3.20 15.66
C LYS A 139 17.17 -2.49 14.73
N LYS A 140 17.02 -1.17 14.88
CA LYS A 140 16.21 -0.34 13.97
C LYS A 140 17.06 0.20 12.83
N THR A 141 16.47 0.30 11.63
CA THR A 141 17.07 1.00 10.50
C THR A 141 17.01 2.52 10.68
N ARG A 142 17.58 3.29 9.74
CA ARG A 142 17.50 4.77 9.78
C ARG A 142 16.06 5.30 9.72
N SER A 143 15.12 4.50 9.21
CA SER A 143 13.68 4.81 9.19
C SER A 143 12.91 4.26 10.39
N GLY A 144 13.61 3.77 11.43
CA GLY A 144 12.98 3.19 12.62
C GLY A 144 12.40 1.79 12.42
N LYS A 145 12.50 1.21 11.22
CA LYS A 145 11.96 -0.12 10.90
C LYS A 145 12.76 -1.23 11.57
N THR A 146 12.06 -2.23 12.09
CA THR A 146 12.62 -3.45 12.69
C THR A 146 12.56 -4.62 11.72
N VAL A 147 13.17 -5.76 12.07
CA VAL A 147 13.07 -7.01 11.30
C VAL A 147 11.61 -7.44 11.01
N THR A 148 10.68 -7.18 11.93
CA THR A 148 9.24 -7.50 11.74
C THR A 148 8.62 -6.67 10.63
N HIS A 149 9.01 -5.40 10.49
CA HIS A 149 8.55 -4.55 9.39
C HIS A 149 8.99 -5.13 8.05
N TYR A 150 10.25 -5.56 7.96
CA TYR A 150 10.80 -6.18 6.76
C TYR A 150 10.12 -7.52 6.47
N ALA A 151 9.85 -8.34 7.49
CA ALA A 151 9.09 -9.59 7.34
C ALA A 151 7.68 -9.34 6.80
N SER A 152 7.00 -8.27 7.24
CA SER A 152 5.69 -7.87 6.71
C SER A 152 5.73 -7.30 5.30
N MET A 153 6.90 -6.83 4.81
CA MET A 153 7.09 -6.40 3.42
C MET A 153 7.34 -7.55 2.44
N ASN A 154 7.51 -8.78 2.94
CA ASN A 154 7.73 -9.94 2.09
C ASN A 154 6.43 -10.32 1.37
N LYS A 155 6.32 -9.89 0.11
CA LYS A 155 5.15 -10.14 -0.76
C LYS A 155 4.94 -11.62 -1.15
N VAL A 156 5.97 -12.45 -0.99
CA VAL A 156 5.95 -13.85 -1.44
C VAL A 156 5.54 -14.80 -0.31
N SER A 157 5.96 -14.53 0.92
CA SER A 157 5.73 -15.43 2.05
C SER A 157 5.63 -14.67 3.37
N ASN A 158 4.72 -15.12 4.24
CA ASN A 158 4.62 -14.67 5.62
C ASN A 158 5.32 -15.58 6.63
N ALA A 159 6.12 -16.55 6.16
CA ALA A 159 6.82 -17.51 7.03
C ALA A 159 7.78 -16.82 8.01
N ALA A 160 8.55 -15.84 7.55
CA ALA A 160 9.44 -15.06 8.43
C ALA A 160 8.65 -14.29 9.51
N LEU A 161 7.51 -13.69 9.14
CA LEU A 161 6.64 -12.99 10.08
C LEU A 161 6.07 -13.95 11.14
N LYS A 162 5.53 -15.09 10.71
CA LYS A 162 5.03 -16.16 11.59
C LYS A 162 6.12 -16.63 12.56
N TRP A 163 7.34 -16.82 12.05
CA TRP A 163 8.47 -17.24 12.87
C TRP A 163 8.84 -16.20 13.93
N ILE A 164 8.94 -14.92 13.55
CA ILE A 164 9.25 -13.81 14.47
C ILE A 164 8.23 -13.72 15.59
N VAL A 165 6.93 -13.77 15.25
CA VAL A 165 5.84 -13.73 16.23
C VAL A 165 5.90 -14.93 17.18
N LYS A 166 6.14 -16.13 16.66
CA LYS A 166 6.26 -17.35 17.47
C LYS A 166 7.48 -17.29 18.41
N LYS A 167 8.60 -16.74 17.95
CA LYS A 167 9.87 -16.73 18.69
C LYS A 167 9.92 -15.62 19.73
N PHE A 168 9.51 -14.42 19.38
CA PHE A 168 9.69 -13.22 20.19
C PHE A 168 8.39 -12.64 20.76
N GLY A 169 7.23 -13.15 20.34
CA GLY A 169 5.92 -12.75 20.84
C GLY A 169 5.24 -11.61 20.06
N ARG A 170 3.99 -11.34 20.46
CA ARG A 170 3.09 -10.40 19.77
C ARG A 170 3.53 -8.93 19.81
N ASP A 171 4.30 -8.51 20.80
CA ASP A 171 4.68 -7.10 20.98
C ASP A 171 5.49 -6.57 19.79
N TRP A 172 6.23 -7.45 19.11
CA TRP A 172 7.00 -7.16 17.90
C TRP A 172 6.14 -6.71 16.72
N LEU A 173 4.83 -6.98 16.74
CA LEU A 173 3.87 -6.50 15.74
C LEU A 173 3.45 -5.04 15.95
N THR A 174 3.66 -4.51 17.16
CA THR A 174 3.13 -3.19 17.59
C THR A 174 4.18 -2.09 17.58
N ILE A 175 5.45 -2.42 17.38
CA ILE A 175 6.55 -1.45 17.35
C ILE A 175 6.34 -0.52 16.14
N PRO A 176 6.26 0.81 16.32
CA PRO A 176 6.17 1.75 15.22
C PRO A 176 7.55 2.08 14.63
N ASP A 177 7.58 2.31 13.32
CA ASP A 177 8.66 3.01 12.62
C ASP A 177 8.50 4.55 12.71
N GLU A 178 9.39 5.31 12.06
CA GLU A 178 9.36 6.79 12.11
C GLU A 178 8.09 7.40 11.47
N ASP A 179 7.45 6.68 10.55
CA ASP A 179 6.18 7.06 9.93
C ASP A 179 4.97 6.63 10.78
N GLY A 180 5.21 5.96 11.93
CA GLY A 180 4.17 5.36 12.77
C GLY A 180 3.57 4.07 12.20
N ASN A 181 4.11 3.53 11.09
CA ASN A 181 3.68 2.23 10.59
C ASN A 181 4.15 1.14 11.55
N THR A 182 3.38 0.08 11.64
CA THR A 182 3.73 -1.13 12.39
C THR A 182 3.74 -2.31 11.42
N ALA A 183 4.11 -3.50 11.91
CA ALA A 183 4.03 -4.72 11.12
C ALA A 183 2.62 -4.98 10.55
N VAL A 184 1.58 -4.52 11.27
CA VAL A 184 0.16 -4.61 10.84
C VAL A 184 -0.07 -3.86 9.55
N HIS A 185 0.34 -2.59 9.51
CA HIS A 185 0.15 -1.71 8.37
C HIS A 185 0.84 -2.23 7.11
N LEU A 186 2.08 -2.71 7.26
CA LEU A 186 2.86 -3.27 6.16
C LEU A 186 2.31 -4.61 5.68
N ALA A 187 1.82 -5.47 6.58
CA ALA A 187 1.21 -6.74 6.20
C ALA A 187 -0.06 -6.54 5.36
N ILE A 188 -0.86 -5.51 5.66
CA ILE A 188 -2.05 -5.16 4.86
C ILE A 188 -1.65 -4.70 3.46
N GLN A 189 -0.62 -3.87 3.36
CA GLN A 189 -0.20 -3.28 2.09
C GLN A 189 0.60 -4.26 1.20
N CYS A 190 1.36 -5.17 1.79
CA CYS A 190 2.34 -5.99 1.08
C CYS A 190 2.07 -7.50 1.13
N GLN A 191 1.23 -7.99 2.05
CA GLN A 191 0.95 -9.42 2.19
C GLN A 191 -0.53 -9.72 1.94
N GLY A 192 -0.95 -10.93 2.31
CA GLY A 192 -2.32 -11.41 2.14
C GLY A 192 -3.05 -11.61 3.46
N VAL A 193 -4.26 -12.15 3.32
CA VAL A 193 -5.20 -12.43 4.41
C VAL A 193 -4.60 -13.32 5.49
N ASP A 194 -3.76 -14.31 5.16
CA ASP A 194 -3.12 -15.18 6.14
C ASP A 194 -2.31 -14.42 7.21
N SER A 195 -1.63 -13.34 6.80
CA SER A 195 -0.88 -12.49 7.74
C SER A 195 -1.84 -11.67 8.60
N MET A 196 -2.94 -11.20 8.01
CA MET A 196 -3.96 -10.45 8.74
C MET A 196 -4.69 -11.33 9.76
N GLU A 197 -4.99 -12.59 9.43
CA GLU A 197 -5.59 -13.56 10.36
C GLU A 197 -4.62 -13.92 11.49
N LEU A 198 -3.33 -14.11 11.19
CA LEU A 198 -2.30 -14.25 12.23
C LEU A 198 -2.31 -13.05 13.17
N ILE A 199 -2.27 -11.83 12.63
CA ILE A 199 -2.22 -10.60 13.41
C ILE A 199 -3.51 -10.41 14.23
N LYS A 200 -4.68 -10.69 13.65
CA LYS A 200 -5.96 -10.66 14.35
C LYS A 200 -5.98 -11.65 15.52
N LYS A 201 -5.44 -12.86 15.32
CA LYS A 201 -5.33 -13.87 16.39
C LYS A 201 -4.46 -13.36 17.55
N GLU A 202 -3.35 -12.69 17.24
CA GLU A 202 -2.41 -12.24 18.27
C GLU A 202 -2.81 -10.92 18.94
N LEU A 203 -3.35 -9.95 18.19
CA LEU A 203 -3.61 -8.59 18.67
C LEU A 203 -5.11 -8.23 18.80
N GLY A 204 -6.00 -9.03 18.22
CA GLY A 204 -7.41 -8.69 18.06
C GLY A 204 -7.67 -7.74 16.89
N THR A 205 -8.95 -7.50 16.58
CA THR A 205 -9.36 -6.73 15.38
C THR A 205 -9.10 -5.22 15.49
N ASP A 206 -8.91 -4.69 16.71
CA ASP A 206 -8.72 -3.25 16.94
C ASP A 206 -7.40 -2.71 16.37
N CYS A 207 -6.39 -3.57 16.18
CA CYS A 207 -5.13 -3.16 15.55
C CYS A 207 -5.31 -2.71 14.09
N PHE A 208 -6.43 -3.05 13.44
CA PHE A 208 -6.78 -2.65 12.07
C PHE A 208 -7.60 -1.35 12.00
N LYS A 209 -7.58 -0.51 13.06
CA LYS A 209 -8.28 0.79 13.07
C LYS A 209 -7.36 2.00 13.02
N GLN A 210 -6.07 1.80 13.28
CA GLN A 210 -5.11 2.89 13.40
C GLN A 210 -4.82 3.54 12.04
N ARG A 211 -4.73 4.87 12.04
CA ARG A 211 -4.25 5.66 10.90
C ARG A 211 -2.76 5.94 11.06
N VAL A 212 -2.00 5.78 9.99
CA VAL A 212 -0.53 5.86 10.02
C VAL A 212 0.06 6.60 8.83
N GLY A 213 1.35 6.89 8.93
CA GLY A 213 2.10 7.63 7.93
C GLY A 213 1.75 9.11 7.92
N HIS A 214 2.56 9.87 7.19
CA HIS A 214 2.34 11.30 6.99
C HIS A 214 0.97 11.63 6.36
N HIS A 215 0.42 10.71 5.56
CA HIS A 215 -0.89 10.86 4.94
C HIS A 215 -2.06 10.39 5.83
N LYS A 216 -1.83 10.00 7.10
CA LYS A 216 -2.85 9.49 8.03
C LYS A 216 -3.77 8.43 7.38
N ARG A 217 -3.17 7.48 6.66
CA ARG A 217 -3.88 6.44 5.92
C ARG A 217 -4.50 5.44 6.88
N ALA A 218 -5.82 5.27 6.74
CA ALA A 218 -6.53 4.16 7.36
C ALA A 218 -6.19 2.82 6.69
N PRO A 219 -6.39 1.67 7.34
CA PRO A 219 -6.02 0.37 6.79
C PRO A 219 -6.67 0.01 5.46
N PHE A 220 -7.88 0.52 5.18
CA PHE A 220 -8.54 0.39 3.88
C PHE A 220 -7.76 1.07 2.73
N HIS A 221 -7.08 2.17 3.00
CA HIS A 221 -6.20 2.81 2.03
C HIS A 221 -4.98 1.94 1.72
N LEU A 222 -4.36 1.38 2.77
CA LEU A 222 -3.22 0.48 2.63
C LEU A 222 -3.60 -0.79 1.86
N ALA A 223 -4.76 -1.36 2.17
CA ALA A 223 -5.29 -2.51 1.46
C ALA A 223 -5.58 -2.18 -0.01
N ALA A 224 -6.12 -1.00 -0.32
CA ALA A 224 -6.36 -0.54 -1.69
C ALA A 224 -5.06 -0.23 -2.47
N MET A 225 -3.93 -0.06 -1.78
CA MET A 225 -2.61 0.09 -2.39
C MET A 225 -1.89 -1.25 -2.63
N ASN A 226 -2.47 -2.37 -2.18
CA ASN A 226 -1.88 -3.68 -2.39
C ASN A 226 -2.09 -4.09 -3.85
N SER A 227 -1.05 -3.91 -4.68
CA SER A 227 -1.09 -4.19 -6.12
C SER A 227 -1.32 -5.66 -6.46
N ASP A 228 -1.05 -6.57 -5.52
CA ASP A 228 -0.94 -7.99 -5.80
C ASP A 228 -2.25 -8.73 -5.43
N SER A 229 -3.10 -8.14 -4.58
CA SER A 229 -4.36 -8.77 -4.16
C SER A 229 -5.40 -7.77 -3.64
N THR A 230 -6.65 -7.98 -4.04
CA THR A 230 -7.84 -7.32 -3.46
C THR A 230 -8.28 -7.95 -2.13
N ALA A 231 -7.78 -9.15 -1.78
CA ALA A 231 -8.26 -9.92 -0.63
C ALA A 231 -8.11 -9.20 0.72
N PRO A 232 -7.03 -8.45 1.01
CA PRO A 232 -6.95 -7.62 2.23
C PRO A 232 -8.07 -6.59 2.34
N LEU A 233 -8.51 -6.00 1.22
CA LEU A 233 -9.59 -5.02 1.21
C LEU A 233 -10.94 -5.68 1.49
N GLU A 234 -11.22 -6.81 0.83
CA GLU A 234 -12.42 -7.63 1.08
C GLU A 234 -12.49 -8.08 2.54
N TRP A 235 -11.37 -8.53 3.08
CA TRP A 235 -11.27 -8.96 4.47
C TRP A 235 -11.57 -7.82 5.45
N LEU A 236 -11.02 -6.62 5.23
CA LEU A 236 -11.30 -5.45 6.08
C LEU A 236 -12.78 -5.06 6.02
N ILE A 237 -13.41 -5.11 4.84
CA ILE A 237 -14.85 -4.83 4.70
C ILE A 237 -15.68 -5.83 5.51
N ARG A 238 -15.31 -7.11 5.47
CA ARG A 238 -15.98 -8.19 6.21
C ARG A 238 -15.84 -8.04 7.72
N GLU A 239 -14.66 -7.65 8.20
CA GLU A 239 -14.32 -7.62 9.63
C GLU A 239 -14.65 -6.28 10.32
N LEU A 240 -14.51 -5.17 9.61
CA LEU A 240 -14.67 -3.83 10.16
C LEU A 240 -15.86 -3.06 9.57
N GLY A 241 -16.55 -3.63 8.59
CA GLY A 241 -17.61 -2.95 7.84
C GLY A 241 -17.07 -2.03 6.74
N CYS A 242 -17.95 -1.27 6.11
CA CYS A 242 -17.62 -0.49 4.91
C CYS A 242 -17.51 1.02 5.13
N ASP A 243 -17.88 1.54 6.30
CA ASP A 243 -17.95 2.98 6.56
C ASP A 243 -16.60 3.68 6.30
N CYS A 244 -15.50 3.00 6.59
CA CYS A 244 -14.15 3.49 6.40
C CYS A 244 -13.73 3.66 4.92
N LEU A 245 -14.43 3.04 3.97
CA LEU A 245 -14.14 3.20 2.53
C LEU A 245 -14.38 4.63 2.05
N THR A 246 -15.26 5.37 2.71
CA THR A 246 -15.63 6.74 2.33
C THR A 246 -14.77 7.81 2.99
N VAL A 247 -13.95 7.44 3.98
CA VAL A 247 -13.20 8.41 4.78
C VAL A 247 -11.88 8.73 4.08
N PRO A 248 -11.58 10.01 3.79
CA PRO A 248 -10.33 10.38 3.13
C PRO A 248 -9.10 10.20 4.04
N ASP A 249 -7.96 10.00 3.39
CA ASP A 249 -6.62 10.23 3.94
C ASP A 249 -6.31 11.75 3.97
N GLU A 250 -5.13 12.14 4.47
CA GLU A 250 -4.75 13.55 4.62
C GLU A 250 -4.67 14.30 3.28
N ASP A 251 -4.43 13.59 2.18
CA ASP A 251 -4.38 14.16 0.83
C ASP A 251 -5.78 14.28 0.21
N GLY A 252 -6.82 13.76 0.87
CA GLY A 252 -8.19 13.69 0.39
C GLY A 252 -8.53 12.38 -0.33
N ASN A 253 -7.57 11.48 -0.56
CA ASN A 253 -7.84 10.23 -1.26
C ASN A 253 -8.63 9.27 -0.38
N THR A 254 -9.65 8.65 -0.96
CA THR A 254 -10.39 7.54 -0.35
C THR A 254 -9.96 6.20 -0.96
N ALA A 255 -10.43 5.08 -0.39
CA ALA A 255 -10.06 3.74 -0.87
C ALA A 255 -10.30 3.54 -2.38
N VAL A 256 -11.38 4.11 -2.95
CA VAL A 256 -11.68 3.98 -4.39
C VAL A 256 -10.61 4.62 -5.29
N HIS A 257 -9.99 5.72 -4.85
CA HIS A 257 -8.95 6.40 -5.62
C HIS A 257 -7.68 5.56 -5.67
N LEU A 258 -7.28 5.00 -4.52
CA LEU A 258 -6.09 4.17 -4.42
C LEU A 258 -6.30 2.82 -5.12
N ALA A 259 -7.48 2.20 -4.96
CA ALA A 259 -7.84 0.97 -5.66
C ALA A 259 -7.80 1.17 -7.18
N ALA A 260 -8.36 2.28 -7.69
CA ALA A 260 -8.30 2.62 -9.11
C ALA A 260 -6.86 2.76 -9.62
N GLN A 261 -5.96 3.31 -8.80
CA GLN A 261 -4.56 3.57 -9.16
C GLN A 261 -3.66 2.33 -9.07
N TYR A 262 -3.89 1.43 -8.12
CA TYR A 262 -2.95 0.36 -7.78
C TYR A 262 -3.49 -1.05 -7.98
N GLN A 263 -4.80 -1.27 -7.90
CA GLN A 263 -5.44 -2.58 -8.01
C GLN A 263 -6.12 -2.79 -9.37
N GLY A 264 -6.76 -3.96 -9.55
CA GLY A 264 -7.56 -4.28 -10.72
C GLY A 264 -9.06 -4.03 -10.52
N VAL A 265 -9.85 -4.38 -11.53
CA VAL A 265 -11.31 -4.16 -11.59
C VAL A 265 -12.05 -4.77 -10.41
N ASP A 266 -11.61 -5.93 -9.90
CA ASP A 266 -12.26 -6.61 -8.77
C ASP A 266 -12.42 -5.72 -7.54
N SER A 267 -11.41 -4.89 -7.26
CA SER A 267 -11.44 -3.94 -6.13
C SER A 267 -12.48 -2.83 -6.33
N LEU A 268 -12.60 -2.33 -7.57
CA LEU A 268 -13.57 -1.29 -7.93
C LEU A 268 -15.00 -1.86 -7.95
N GLN A 269 -15.16 -3.11 -8.41
CA GLN A 269 -16.43 -3.81 -8.38
C GLN A 269 -16.88 -4.08 -6.93
N LEU A 270 -15.97 -4.52 -6.06
CA LEU A 270 -16.23 -4.68 -4.64
C LEU A 270 -16.70 -3.37 -3.99
N ILE A 271 -15.97 -2.27 -4.22
CA ILE A 271 -16.34 -0.95 -3.69
C ILE A 271 -17.69 -0.49 -4.27
N LYS A 272 -17.93 -0.68 -5.57
CA LYS A 272 -19.20 -0.36 -6.25
C LYS A 272 -20.38 -1.13 -5.64
N ILE A 273 -20.23 -2.41 -5.34
CA ILE A 273 -21.30 -3.23 -4.75
C ILE A 273 -21.65 -2.70 -3.34
N VAL A 274 -20.64 -2.32 -2.57
CA VAL A 274 -20.81 -1.93 -1.16
C VAL A 274 -21.30 -0.49 -1.01
N LEU A 275 -20.78 0.45 -1.80
CA LEU A 275 -21.09 1.89 -1.68
C LEU A 275 -22.03 2.42 -2.77
N GLY A 276 -22.31 1.62 -3.79
CA GLY A 276 -23.04 2.03 -4.98
C GLY A 276 -22.17 2.71 -6.04
N ARG A 277 -22.68 2.76 -7.27
CA ARG A 277 -21.98 3.32 -8.46
C ARG A 277 -21.53 4.77 -8.29
N GLU A 278 -22.26 5.57 -7.52
CA GLU A 278 -21.97 6.99 -7.30
C GLU A 278 -20.56 7.26 -6.75
N CYS A 279 -20.01 6.33 -5.96
CA CYS A 279 -18.68 6.48 -5.36
C CYS A 279 -17.56 6.57 -6.41
N LEU A 280 -17.76 5.95 -7.59
CA LEU A 280 -16.75 5.87 -8.65
C LEU A 280 -16.47 7.22 -9.32
N TYR A 281 -17.45 8.14 -9.30
CA TYR A 281 -17.35 9.40 -10.05
C TYR A 281 -17.64 10.65 -9.23
N ARG A 282 -18.36 10.55 -8.10
CA ARG A 282 -18.68 11.71 -7.25
C ARG A 282 -17.55 12.05 -6.29
N MET A 283 -16.80 11.05 -5.83
CA MET A 283 -15.73 11.27 -4.86
C MET A 283 -14.55 11.96 -5.55
N LYS A 284 -14.03 12.99 -4.88
CA LYS A 284 -12.88 13.76 -5.31
C LYS A 284 -11.79 13.62 -4.26
N GLY A 285 -10.65 13.08 -4.70
CA GLY A 285 -9.48 12.89 -3.88
C GLY A 285 -8.47 14.01 -4.03
N PHE A 286 -7.19 13.64 -3.94
CA PHE A 286 -6.08 14.57 -4.09
C PHE A 286 -6.16 15.34 -5.41
N ARG A 287 -6.04 16.67 -5.35
CA ARG A 287 -6.18 17.59 -6.50
C ARG A 287 -7.52 17.48 -7.20
N ASP A 288 -8.61 17.22 -6.48
CA ASP A 288 -9.96 17.06 -7.05
C ASP A 288 -10.08 15.91 -8.07
N ARG A 289 -9.15 14.95 -8.04
CA ARG A 289 -9.15 13.80 -8.95
C ARG A 289 -10.22 12.80 -8.56
N THR A 290 -10.95 12.31 -9.55
CA THR A 290 -11.89 11.19 -9.40
C THR A 290 -11.18 9.85 -9.58
N ALA A 291 -11.85 8.73 -9.29
CA ALA A 291 -11.30 7.39 -9.53
C ALA A 291 -10.85 7.19 -10.99
N VAL A 292 -11.53 7.82 -11.96
CA VAL A 292 -11.19 7.77 -13.39
C VAL A 292 -9.82 8.41 -13.68
N HIS A 293 -9.48 9.51 -13.00
CA HIS A 293 -8.16 10.13 -13.10
C HIS A 293 -7.08 9.21 -12.53
N CYS A 294 -7.36 8.56 -11.39
CA CYS A 294 -6.45 7.62 -10.75
C CYS A 294 -6.20 6.38 -11.63
N ALA A 295 -7.26 5.80 -12.22
CA ALA A 295 -7.16 4.69 -13.16
C ALA A 295 -6.36 5.03 -14.41
N ALA A 296 -6.46 6.26 -14.91
CA ALA A 296 -5.64 6.73 -16.02
C ALA A 296 -4.12 6.75 -15.72
N THR A 297 -3.73 6.68 -14.45
CA THR A 297 -2.31 6.56 -14.03
C THR A 297 -1.90 5.15 -13.61
N ASN A 298 -2.81 4.17 -13.67
CA ASN A 298 -2.53 2.79 -13.30
C ASN A 298 -1.74 2.10 -14.41
N LEU A 299 -0.46 1.82 -14.16
CA LEU A 299 0.44 1.22 -15.17
C LEU A 299 0.38 -0.31 -15.21
N VAL A 300 -0.30 -0.93 -14.24
CA VAL A 300 -0.37 -2.39 -14.10
C VAL A 300 -1.69 -2.93 -14.67
N ASN A 301 -2.80 -2.23 -14.40
CA ASN A 301 -4.15 -2.63 -14.80
C ASN A 301 -4.80 -1.54 -15.65
N ASP A 302 -4.40 -1.44 -16.92
CA ASP A 302 -4.93 -0.48 -17.90
C ASP A 302 -6.46 -0.63 -18.12
N ILE A 303 -6.96 -1.85 -17.92
CA ILE A 303 -8.37 -2.23 -17.96
C ILE A 303 -9.25 -1.39 -17.03
N ASN A 304 -8.75 -0.94 -15.88
CA ASN A 304 -9.56 -0.19 -14.90
C ASN A 304 -10.22 1.04 -15.53
N LEU A 305 -9.50 1.73 -16.43
CA LEU A 305 -10.03 2.91 -17.08
C LEU A 305 -11.16 2.55 -18.05
N GLU A 306 -11.00 1.51 -18.87
CA GLU A 306 -12.05 1.02 -19.77
C GLU A 306 -13.30 0.62 -18.99
N TRP A 307 -13.12 -0.16 -17.91
CA TRP A 307 -14.22 -0.59 -17.05
C TRP A 307 -14.94 0.60 -16.42
N LEU A 308 -14.20 1.57 -15.86
CA LEU A 308 -14.80 2.78 -15.28
C LEU A 308 -15.56 3.62 -16.31
N VAL A 309 -15.11 3.68 -17.57
CA VAL A 309 -15.82 4.39 -18.63
C VAL A 309 -17.11 3.68 -19.03
N GLN A 310 -17.09 2.35 -19.13
CA GLN A 310 -18.31 1.57 -19.36
C GLN A 310 -19.30 1.73 -18.20
N GLU A 311 -18.79 1.70 -16.98
CA GLU A 311 -19.58 1.83 -15.78
C GLU A 311 -20.10 3.23 -15.54
N CYS A 312 -19.32 4.29 -15.77
CA CYS A 312 -19.73 5.66 -15.46
C CYS A 312 -20.29 6.40 -16.69
N GLY A 313 -20.04 5.92 -17.89
CA GLY A 313 -20.30 6.62 -19.16
C GLY A 313 -19.16 7.58 -19.53
N SER A 314 -19.04 7.91 -20.82
CA SER A 314 -17.92 8.69 -21.37
C SER A 314 -17.81 10.12 -20.81
N GLN A 315 -18.88 10.68 -20.24
CA GLN A 315 -18.86 11.99 -19.60
C GLN A 315 -17.86 12.08 -18.44
N CYS A 316 -17.54 10.96 -17.79
CA CYS A 316 -16.56 10.93 -16.70
C CYS A 316 -15.15 11.32 -17.16
N LEU A 317 -14.85 11.17 -18.46
CA LEU A 317 -13.57 11.51 -19.07
C LEU A 317 -13.36 13.02 -19.27
N THR A 318 -14.42 13.82 -19.15
CA THR A 318 -14.37 15.28 -19.33
C THR A 318 -14.33 16.05 -18.01
N VAL A 319 -14.45 15.35 -16.87
CA VAL A 319 -14.32 15.93 -15.54
C VAL A 319 -12.90 16.47 -15.37
N ARG A 320 -12.79 17.67 -14.81
CA ARG A 320 -11.53 18.38 -14.59
C ARG A 320 -11.07 18.23 -13.14
N ASP A 321 -9.80 17.94 -12.96
CA ASP A 321 -9.10 18.02 -11.69
C ASP A 321 -8.72 19.48 -11.35
N LYS A 322 -8.01 19.69 -10.25
CA LYS A 322 -7.60 21.02 -9.75
C LYS A 322 -6.71 21.81 -10.72
N HIS A 323 -6.02 21.14 -11.64
CA HIS A 323 -5.19 21.75 -12.68
C HIS A 323 -5.94 21.91 -14.01
N GLY A 324 -7.22 21.55 -14.04
CA GLY A 324 -8.00 21.51 -15.27
C GLY A 324 -7.73 20.26 -16.11
N ASP A 325 -6.89 19.34 -15.64
CA ASP A 325 -6.58 18.09 -16.35
C ASP A 325 -7.79 17.18 -16.29
N THR A 326 -8.05 16.50 -17.40
CA THR A 326 -9.04 15.42 -17.45
C THR A 326 -8.35 14.07 -17.40
N ALA A 327 -9.10 12.99 -17.15
CA ALA A 327 -8.56 11.63 -17.17
C ALA A 327 -7.82 11.31 -18.49
N VAL A 328 -8.26 11.91 -19.61
CA VAL A 328 -7.62 11.73 -20.92
C VAL A 328 -6.23 12.35 -20.98
N HIS A 329 -5.99 13.49 -20.33
CA HIS A 329 -4.65 14.10 -20.26
C HIS A 329 -3.68 13.15 -19.54
N LEU A 330 -4.11 12.61 -18.39
CA LEU A 330 -3.30 11.66 -17.61
C LEU A 330 -3.08 10.35 -18.38
N ALA A 331 -4.11 9.83 -19.05
CA ALA A 331 -3.99 8.65 -19.90
C ALA A 331 -2.99 8.90 -21.04
N ALA A 332 -3.01 10.09 -21.64
CA ALA A 332 -2.10 10.45 -22.72
C ALA A 332 -0.62 10.42 -22.29
N GLN A 333 -0.34 10.73 -21.03
CA GLN A 333 1.00 10.62 -20.46
C GLN A 333 1.36 9.19 -20.07
N HIS A 334 0.44 8.44 -19.46
CA HIS A 334 0.78 7.20 -18.75
C HIS A 334 0.33 5.90 -19.43
N GLN A 335 -0.60 5.94 -20.37
CA GLN A 335 -1.25 4.76 -20.92
C GLN A 335 -0.78 4.44 -22.34
N SER A 336 -1.18 3.25 -22.80
CA SER A 336 -0.91 2.70 -24.12
C SER A 336 -1.60 3.50 -25.24
N ALA A 337 -1.15 3.34 -26.48
CA ALA A 337 -1.77 4.00 -27.63
C ALA A 337 -3.16 3.42 -27.91
N GLU A 338 -3.32 2.13 -27.65
CA GLU A 338 -4.54 1.36 -27.85
C GLU A 338 -5.65 1.85 -26.89
N LEU A 339 -5.31 2.08 -25.61
CA LEU A 339 -6.27 2.67 -24.66
C LEU A 339 -6.64 4.09 -25.06
N LEU A 340 -5.68 4.88 -25.56
CA LEU A 340 -5.95 6.23 -26.05
C LEU A 340 -6.90 6.24 -27.25
N GLN A 341 -6.75 5.27 -28.15
CA GLN A 341 -7.65 5.10 -29.29
C GLN A 341 -9.06 4.74 -28.82
N TYR A 342 -9.19 3.83 -27.85
CA TYR A 342 -10.48 3.54 -27.23
C TYR A 342 -11.14 4.80 -26.65
N LEU A 343 -10.39 5.64 -25.92
CA LEU A 343 -10.93 6.90 -25.38
C LEU A 343 -11.36 7.87 -26.48
N ALA A 344 -10.65 7.90 -27.60
CA ALA A 344 -11.01 8.71 -28.76
C ALA A 344 -12.30 8.20 -29.41
N ASP A 345 -12.53 6.88 -29.44
CA ASP A 345 -13.80 6.30 -29.90
C ASP A 345 -14.97 6.68 -28.98
N GLN A 346 -14.72 6.85 -27.67
CA GLN A 346 -15.76 7.23 -26.69
C GLN A 346 -16.11 8.73 -26.71
N LEU A 347 -15.15 9.61 -27.04
CA LEU A 347 -15.31 11.07 -26.98
C LEU A 347 -15.33 11.75 -28.36
N GLY A 348 -14.94 11.05 -29.42
CA GLY A 348 -14.76 11.61 -30.76
C GLY A 348 -13.76 12.76 -30.81
N HIS A 349 -13.94 13.65 -31.79
CA HIS A 349 -13.05 14.80 -32.01
C HIS A 349 -12.93 15.76 -30.81
N GLN A 350 -13.91 15.78 -29.90
CA GLN A 350 -13.88 16.62 -28.71
C GLN A 350 -12.65 16.33 -27.84
N MET A 351 -12.21 15.07 -27.80
CA MET A 351 -11.02 14.64 -27.07
C MET A 351 -9.82 15.55 -27.37
N PHE A 352 -9.51 15.77 -28.64
CA PHE A 352 -8.33 16.53 -29.06
C PHE A 352 -8.44 18.05 -28.81
N ALA A 353 -9.65 18.56 -28.59
CA ALA A 353 -9.90 19.96 -28.25
C ALA A 353 -9.78 20.25 -26.74
N LEU A 354 -9.70 19.21 -25.91
CA LEU A 354 -9.55 19.39 -24.46
C LEU A 354 -8.22 20.05 -24.14
N LYS A 355 -8.29 21.09 -23.29
CA LYS A 355 -7.15 21.82 -22.76
C LYS A 355 -7.26 21.96 -21.25
N ASN A 356 -6.16 21.83 -20.53
CA ASN A 356 -6.11 22.10 -19.09
C ASN A 356 -6.09 23.60 -18.76
N SER A 357 -5.93 23.97 -17.49
CA SER A 357 -5.90 25.37 -17.06
C SER A 357 -4.69 26.15 -17.58
N LYS A 358 -3.64 25.47 -18.05
CA LYS A 358 -2.47 26.09 -18.70
C LYS A 358 -2.60 26.16 -20.22
N GLY A 359 -3.69 25.64 -20.79
CA GLY A 359 -3.88 25.56 -22.24
C GLY A 359 -3.20 24.36 -22.91
N GLU A 360 -2.59 23.46 -22.14
CA GLU A 360 -1.93 22.25 -22.63
C GLU A 360 -2.98 21.23 -23.09
N ASN A 361 -2.73 20.57 -24.23
CA ASN A 361 -3.62 19.57 -24.81
C ASN A 361 -3.03 18.16 -24.69
N ILE A 362 -3.76 17.16 -25.18
CA ILE A 362 -3.37 15.75 -25.18
C ILE A 362 -1.99 15.50 -25.80
N SER A 363 -1.67 16.18 -26.92
CA SER A 363 -0.37 16.02 -27.59
C SER A 363 0.78 16.49 -26.69
N ASP A 364 0.55 17.47 -25.82
CA ASP A 364 1.56 17.97 -24.89
C ASP A 364 1.82 16.93 -23.80
N TYR A 365 0.78 16.29 -23.26
CA TYR A 365 0.90 15.19 -22.30
C TYR A 365 1.55 13.93 -22.90
N VAL A 366 1.27 13.59 -24.18
CA VAL A 366 1.99 12.50 -24.86
C VAL A 366 3.49 12.76 -24.90
N ARG A 367 3.93 14.02 -25.08
CA ARG A 367 5.36 14.36 -25.09
C ARG A 367 6.02 14.20 -23.71
N MET A 368 5.25 14.26 -22.63
CA MET A 368 5.71 14.05 -21.25
C MET A 368 5.81 12.57 -20.86
N ASP A 369 5.40 11.63 -21.73
CA ASP A 369 5.58 10.21 -21.48
C ASP A 369 7.06 9.85 -21.45
N LYS A 370 7.49 9.23 -20.35
CA LYS A 370 8.88 8.80 -20.12
C LYS A 370 9.24 7.52 -20.87
N HIS A 371 8.26 6.74 -21.33
CA HIS A 371 8.50 5.50 -22.05
C HIS A 371 8.61 5.77 -23.56
N SER A 372 9.83 5.71 -24.11
CA SER A 372 10.14 6.10 -25.50
C SER A 372 9.27 5.39 -26.54
N ASP A 373 9.13 4.06 -26.49
CA ASP A 373 8.36 3.32 -27.49
C ASP A 373 6.86 3.61 -27.42
N ARG A 374 6.31 3.72 -26.21
CA ARG A 374 4.91 4.06 -25.97
C ARG A 374 4.60 5.48 -26.43
N LYS A 375 5.50 6.42 -26.14
CA LYS A 375 5.45 7.80 -26.64
C LYS A 375 5.48 7.85 -28.16
N PHE A 376 6.39 7.10 -28.81
CA PHE A 376 6.50 7.04 -30.26
C PHE A 376 5.20 6.53 -30.90
N ARG A 377 4.65 5.41 -30.40
CA ARG A 377 3.37 4.86 -30.89
C ARG A 377 2.22 5.87 -30.78
N LYS A 378 2.10 6.57 -29.65
CA LYS A 378 1.07 7.61 -29.45
C LYS A 378 1.24 8.80 -30.39
N LEU A 379 2.46 9.27 -30.63
CA LEU A 379 2.72 10.37 -31.56
C LEU A 379 2.41 9.99 -33.01
N SER A 380 2.76 8.78 -33.43
CA SER A 380 2.42 8.25 -34.77
C SER A 380 0.91 8.15 -34.97
N TRP A 381 0.17 7.66 -33.96
CA TRP A 381 -1.29 7.63 -33.98
C TRP A 381 -1.89 9.04 -34.10
N LEU A 382 -1.43 10.01 -33.30
CA LEU A 382 -1.89 11.40 -33.35
C LEU A 382 -1.60 12.08 -34.70
N ALA A 383 -0.49 11.74 -35.36
CA ALA A 383 -0.16 12.26 -36.69
C ALA A 383 -1.10 11.69 -37.78
N GLY A 384 -1.47 10.41 -37.66
CA GLY A 384 -2.42 9.76 -38.57
C GLY A 384 -3.83 10.37 -38.50
N GLU A 385 -4.33 10.71 -37.32
CA GLU A 385 -5.65 11.36 -37.15
C GLU A 385 -5.69 12.81 -37.67
N LYS A 386 -4.55 13.49 -37.81
CA LYS A 386 -4.47 14.85 -38.37
C LYS A 386 -4.50 14.89 -39.90
N SER A 387 -4.44 13.74 -40.56
CA SER A 387 -4.58 13.64 -42.02
C SER A 387 -6.07 13.54 -42.38
N PRO A 388 -6.58 14.30 -43.37
CA PRO A 388 -7.99 14.22 -43.74
C PRO A 388 -8.33 12.80 -44.23
N LYS A 389 -9.11 12.06 -43.44
CA LYS A 389 -9.62 10.74 -43.82
C LYS A 389 -10.62 10.93 -44.97
N LYS A 390 -10.39 10.25 -46.11
CA LYS A 390 -11.41 10.11 -47.17
C LYS A 390 -12.67 9.46 -46.57
N PRO A 391 -13.88 9.88 -46.96
CA PRO A 391 -15.10 9.26 -46.47
C PRO A 391 -15.18 7.86 -47.08
N ASN A 392 -15.36 6.86 -46.19
CA ASN A 392 -15.64 5.43 -46.43
C ASN A 392 -14.51 4.49 -46.01
N GLN A 393 -14.53 4.13 -44.73
CA GLN A 393 -14.60 2.74 -44.25
C GLN A 393 -14.96 2.77 -42.76
N PRO A 394 -15.91 1.95 -42.26
CA PRO A 394 -16.09 1.78 -40.83
C PRO A 394 -14.78 1.23 -40.28
N GLY A 395 -14.13 1.98 -39.38
CA GLY A 395 -12.96 1.47 -38.67
C GLY A 395 -13.29 0.14 -37.99
N PRO A 396 -12.29 -0.73 -37.75
CA PRO A 396 -12.51 -1.97 -37.02
C PRO A 396 -13.19 -1.63 -35.69
N ARG A 397 -14.35 -2.25 -35.41
CA ARG A 397 -15.02 -2.08 -34.12
C ARG A 397 -14.00 -2.41 -33.03
N PRO A 398 -13.81 -1.54 -32.02
CA PRO A 398 -12.88 -1.85 -30.95
C PRO A 398 -13.29 -3.18 -30.32
N ASN A 399 -12.31 -4.06 -30.11
CA ASN A 399 -12.51 -5.28 -29.35
C ASN A 399 -12.78 -4.87 -27.90
N VAL A 400 -14.04 -4.57 -27.58
CA VAL A 400 -14.46 -4.26 -26.21
C VAL A 400 -14.13 -5.49 -25.39
N ARG A 401 -13.18 -5.37 -24.45
CA ARG A 401 -12.87 -6.44 -23.51
C ARG A 401 -14.18 -6.73 -22.76
N LYS A 402 -14.73 -7.93 -22.95
CA LYS A 402 -15.91 -8.36 -22.18
C LYS A 402 -15.45 -8.56 -20.75
N PHE A 403 -16.00 -7.78 -19.84
CA PHE A 403 -15.82 -8.02 -18.42
C PHE A 403 -16.80 -9.09 -18.01
N GLU A 404 -16.29 -10.24 -17.57
CA GLU A 404 -17.13 -11.19 -16.87
C GLU A 404 -17.60 -10.51 -15.57
N ASP A 405 -18.89 -10.61 -15.27
CA ASP A 405 -19.39 -10.29 -13.94
C ASP A 405 -18.68 -11.26 -12.98
N GLY A 406 -17.57 -10.80 -12.39
CA GLY A 406 -16.74 -11.62 -11.54
C GLY A 406 -17.62 -12.32 -10.51
N ARG A 407 -17.55 -13.66 -10.46
CA ARG A 407 -18.04 -14.46 -9.34
C ARG A 407 -17.19 -14.15 -8.11
N THR A 408 -17.17 -12.91 -7.65
CA THR A 408 -16.69 -12.63 -6.30
C THR A 408 -17.70 -13.28 -5.36
N SER A 409 -17.19 -13.96 -4.35
CA SER A 409 -17.92 -14.63 -3.26
C SER A 409 -18.72 -13.66 -2.37
N VAL A 410 -19.25 -12.56 -2.93
CA VAL A 410 -20.07 -11.54 -2.27
C VAL A 410 -21.41 -12.09 -1.78
N ALA A 411 -21.81 -13.29 -2.23
CA ALA A 411 -23.03 -13.97 -1.75
C ALA A 411 -23.04 -14.23 -0.23
N GLN A 412 -21.89 -14.13 0.45
CA GLN A 412 -21.79 -14.27 1.91
C GLN A 412 -21.76 -12.94 2.68
N ILE A 413 -21.70 -11.77 2.01
CA ILE A 413 -21.81 -10.47 2.68
C ILE A 413 -23.29 -10.15 2.91
N LYS A 414 -23.97 -10.96 3.75
CA LYS A 414 -25.29 -10.63 4.29
C LYS A 414 -25.11 -9.54 5.34
N TYR A 415 -25.24 -8.28 4.94
CA TYR A 415 -25.35 -7.18 5.88
C TYR A 415 -26.61 -7.34 6.75
N SER A 416 -26.42 -7.36 8.07
CA SER A 416 -27.49 -6.97 8.98
C SER A 416 -27.67 -5.45 8.80
N GLN A 417 -28.70 -5.05 8.06
CA GLN A 417 -29.09 -3.65 7.98
C GLN A 417 -29.54 -3.19 9.38
N LYS A 418 -28.69 -2.43 10.08
CA LYS A 418 -29.14 -1.43 11.05
C LYS A 418 -28.88 -0.05 10.46
N SER A 419 -29.85 0.39 9.65
CA SER A 419 -30.20 1.77 9.35
C SER A 419 -29.08 2.83 9.30
N CYS A 420 -28.50 3.03 8.11
CA CYS A 420 -28.02 4.35 7.70
C CYS A 420 -29.10 4.99 6.82
N SER A 421 -30.05 5.68 7.45
CA SER A 421 -31.05 6.50 6.76
C SER A 421 -30.40 7.86 6.43
N VAL A 422 -30.03 8.07 5.16
CA VAL A 422 -29.90 9.41 4.59
C VAL A 422 -31.27 9.74 3.97
N ARG A 423 -32.05 10.57 4.68
CA ARG A 423 -33.38 10.99 4.26
C ARG A 423 -33.23 12.08 3.18
N ALA A 424 -33.22 11.67 1.92
CA ALA A 424 -33.46 12.57 0.79
C ALA A 424 -34.91 12.36 0.32
N THR A 425 -35.81 13.25 0.76
CA THR A 425 -37.19 13.29 0.26
C THR A 425 -37.20 13.94 -1.11
N ASN A 426 -37.49 13.16 -2.15
CA ASN A 426 -38.16 13.62 -3.37
C ASN A 426 -38.76 12.39 -4.07
N SER A 427 -40.00 12.07 -3.71
CA SER A 427 -40.83 11.10 -4.43
C SER A 427 -41.69 11.88 -5.42
N MET A 428 -41.39 11.71 -6.71
CA MET A 428 -42.36 11.91 -7.77
C MET A 428 -42.99 10.55 -8.06
N ASN A 429 -44.30 10.43 -7.93
CA ASN A 429 -45.08 9.47 -8.72
C ASN A 429 -46.42 10.09 -9.12
N LYS A 430 -46.68 10.04 -10.43
CA LYS A 430 -47.98 10.19 -11.12
C LYS A 430 -48.90 9.06 -10.63
N SER A 431 -50.25 9.05 -10.63
CA SER A 431 -51.30 9.80 -11.34
C SER A 431 -52.68 9.36 -10.79
N ASN A 432 -53.68 10.23 -10.99
CA ASN A 432 -55.12 9.98 -11.22
C ASN A 432 -56.14 9.84 -10.06
N ASN A 433 -56.98 10.89 -10.02
CA ASN A 433 -58.46 10.91 -10.07
C ASN A 433 -59.33 11.08 -8.79
N CYS A 434 -59.99 12.25 -8.81
CA CYS A 434 -61.39 12.56 -8.50
C CYS A 434 -61.90 12.55 -7.05
N SER A 435 -62.22 13.74 -6.52
CA SER A 435 -63.60 14.25 -6.37
C SER A 435 -63.76 15.16 -5.14
N THR A 436 -64.09 16.42 -5.41
CA THR A 436 -64.97 17.36 -4.67
C THR A 436 -65.18 17.18 -3.16
N ALA A 437 -64.77 18.19 -2.38
CA ALA A 437 -65.61 18.82 -1.35
C ALA A 437 -64.96 20.09 -0.79
N SER A 438 -65.65 21.22 -0.96
CA SER A 438 -65.32 22.54 -0.41
C SER A 438 -65.56 22.57 1.10
N THR A 439 -64.67 23.17 1.89
CA THR A 439 -65.09 23.87 3.12
C THR A 439 -64.11 24.99 3.51
N VAL A 440 -64.71 26.01 4.12
CA VAL A 440 -64.30 27.40 4.31
C VAL A 440 -63.33 27.62 5.49
N GLN A 441 -62.33 28.47 5.22
CA GLN A 441 -61.58 29.43 6.06
C GLN A 441 -61.59 29.35 7.61
N LYS A 442 -60.39 29.57 8.22
CA LYS A 442 -60.05 30.81 8.95
C LYS A 442 -58.53 30.93 9.25
N PRO A 443 -58.00 32.15 9.46
CA PRO A 443 -56.64 32.54 9.06
C PRO A 443 -55.60 32.40 10.18
N ARG A 444 -54.36 32.05 9.82
CA ARG A 444 -53.18 32.23 10.69
C ARG A 444 -52.32 33.36 10.16
N THR A 445 -52.12 34.33 11.03
CA THR A 445 -51.23 35.49 10.98
C THR A 445 -49.86 35.19 10.37
N VAL A 446 -49.46 36.06 9.44
CA VAL A 446 -48.13 36.11 8.79
C VAL A 446 -47.14 36.83 9.70
N PRO A 447 -46.00 36.23 10.09
CA PRO A 447 -44.82 36.98 10.47
C PRO A 447 -43.96 37.23 9.23
N GLN A 448 -43.59 38.49 9.02
CA GLN A 448 -42.76 38.95 7.89
C GLN A 448 -41.40 38.23 7.82
N PRO A 449 -40.78 38.14 6.61
CA PRO A 449 -39.49 37.49 6.45
C PRO A 449 -38.38 38.26 7.17
N LEU A 450 -37.73 37.59 8.13
CA LEU A 450 -36.47 38.01 8.72
C LEU A 450 -35.40 38.12 7.62
N LYS A 451 -34.91 39.34 7.40
CA LYS A 451 -33.77 39.65 6.52
C LYS A 451 -32.58 38.77 6.92
N LYS A 452 -32.13 37.88 6.02
CA LYS A 452 -30.89 37.11 6.19
C LYS A 452 -29.69 38.09 6.07
N PRO A 453 -28.76 38.11 7.03
CA PRO A 453 -27.55 38.91 6.89
C PRO A 453 -26.66 38.33 5.79
N ILE A 454 -26.16 39.19 4.92
CA ILE A 454 -25.19 38.85 3.88
C ILE A 454 -23.83 38.69 4.57
N ILE A 455 -23.37 37.45 4.75
CA ILE A 455 -22.06 37.14 5.33
C ILE A 455 -21.02 37.16 4.20
N ARG A 456 -20.02 38.03 4.30
CA ARG A 456 -18.92 38.17 3.31
C ARG A 456 -17.98 36.95 3.38
N SER A 457 -17.42 36.57 2.24
CA SER A 457 -16.47 35.45 2.08
C SER A 457 -15.23 35.65 2.96
N GLY A 458 -15.15 34.90 4.06
CA GLY A 458 -14.04 34.95 5.03
C GLY A 458 -14.42 34.43 6.42
N GLU A 459 -15.72 34.41 6.76
CA GLU A 459 -16.20 34.02 8.10
C GLU A 459 -16.78 32.60 8.19
N PHE A 460 -16.94 31.91 7.05
CA PHE A 460 -17.47 30.53 7.00
C PHE A 460 -16.67 29.53 7.83
N GLY A 461 -15.34 29.68 7.86
CA GLY A 461 -14.45 28.80 8.63
C GLY A 461 -14.68 28.90 10.13
N LYS A 462 -14.87 30.12 10.66
CA LYS A 462 -15.07 30.35 12.11
C LYS A 462 -16.41 29.82 12.60
N VAL A 463 -17.46 29.89 11.78
CA VAL A 463 -18.79 29.35 12.12
C VAL A 463 -18.76 27.83 12.14
N TYR A 464 -18.05 27.19 11.18
CA TYR A 464 -17.92 25.73 11.14
C TYR A 464 -17.08 25.18 12.30
N THR A 465 -15.98 25.84 12.66
CA THR A 465 -15.15 25.41 13.82
C THR A 465 -15.93 25.56 15.12
N THR A 466 -16.64 26.68 15.31
CA THR A 466 -17.47 26.90 16.50
C THR A 466 -18.61 25.87 16.60
N LEU A 467 -19.25 25.54 15.48
CA LEU A 467 -20.30 24.52 15.44
C LEU A 467 -19.73 23.11 15.68
N ALA A 468 -18.56 22.79 15.13
CA ALA A 468 -17.87 21.52 15.36
C ALA A 468 -17.46 21.36 16.84
N ASP A 469 -16.95 22.42 17.46
CA ASP A 469 -16.57 22.43 18.88
C ASP A 469 -17.81 22.28 19.79
N GLN A 470 -18.94 22.90 19.43
CA GLN A 470 -20.20 22.73 20.15
C GLN A 470 -20.75 21.31 20.03
N ILE A 471 -20.66 20.70 18.83
CA ILE A 471 -21.07 19.30 18.61
C ILE A 471 -20.16 18.35 19.39
N GLN A 472 -18.85 18.58 19.39
CA GLN A 472 -17.88 17.77 20.14
C GLN A 472 -18.10 17.89 21.67
N THR A 473 -18.41 19.10 22.14
CA THR A 473 -18.74 19.35 23.56
C THR A 473 -20.07 18.69 23.95
N ALA A 474 -21.07 18.70 23.07
CA ALA A 474 -22.34 18.00 23.30
C ALA A 474 -22.15 16.48 23.31
N ALA A 475 -21.35 15.93 22.37
CA ALA A 475 -21.06 14.50 22.28
C ALA A 475 -20.31 13.99 23.52
N THR A 476 -19.32 14.73 24.02
CA THR A 476 -18.59 14.39 25.24
C THR A 476 -19.48 14.43 26.49
N LYS A 477 -20.39 15.41 26.60
CA LYS A 477 -21.39 15.45 27.68
C LYS A 477 -22.36 14.27 27.63
N ILE A 478 -22.80 13.86 26.43
CA ILE A 478 -23.68 12.69 26.26
C ILE A 478 -22.95 11.39 26.63
N LEU A 479 -21.69 11.24 26.22
CA LEU A 479 -20.85 10.09 26.57
C LEU A 479 -20.59 10.03 28.09
N ALA A 480 -20.31 11.16 28.72
CA ALA A 480 -20.16 11.25 30.17
C ALA A 480 -21.45 10.86 30.91
N LYS A 481 -22.62 11.33 30.42
CA LYS A 481 -23.92 10.97 30.98
C LYS A 481 -24.20 9.46 30.87
N LYS A 482 -23.97 8.87 29.69
CA LYS A 482 -24.13 7.42 29.47
C LYS A 482 -23.15 6.58 30.30
N SER A 483 -21.92 7.06 30.50
CA SER A 483 -20.95 6.41 31.39
C SER A 483 -21.40 6.43 32.86
N LEU A 484 -22.02 7.52 33.30
CA LEU A 484 -22.61 7.63 34.64
C LEU A 484 -23.81 6.70 34.80
N GLU A 485 -24.71 6.65 33.81
CA GLU A 485 -25.86 5.73 33.79
C GLU A 485 -25.41 4.26 33.85
N LEU A 486 -24.35 3.88 33.11
CA LEU A 486 -23.77 2.54 33.17
C LEU A 486 -23.18 2.20 34.54
N LYS A 487 -22.48 3.15 35.19
CA LYS A 487 -21.95 2.96 36.55
C LYS A 487 -23.05 2.79 37.58
N ILE A 488 -24.16 3.53 37.44
CA ILE A 488 -25.33 3.38 38.30
C ILE A 488 -25.94 1.98 38.12
N LEU A 489 -26.11 1.53 36.87
CA LEU A 489 -26.59 0.18 36.56
C LEU A 489 -25.66 -0.91 37.10
N GLU A 490 -24.33 -0.74 37.04
CA GLU A 490 -23.38 -1.68 37.64
C GLU A 490 -23.49 -1.73 39.18
N ILE A 491 -23.71 -0.59 39.83
CA ILE A 491 -23.94 -0.52 41.28
C ILE A 491 -25.26 -1.20 41.64
N GLU A 492 -26.33 -0.94 40.89
CA GLU A 492 -27.64 -1.58 41.10
C GLU A 492 -27.55 -3.10 40.88
N ILE A 493 -26.86 -3.56 39.83
CA ILE A 493 -26.63 -4.99 39.60
C ILE A 493 -25.80 -5.63 40.73
N ARG A 494 -24.80 -4.93 41.27
CA ARG A 494 -24.01 -5.40 42.42
C ARG A 494 -24.85 -5.48 43.68
N ALA A 495 -25.65 -4.45 43.98
CA ALA A 495 -26.57 -4.45 45.11
C ALA A 495 -27.60 -5.59 45.03
N VAL A 496 -28.15 -5.84 43.83
CA VAL A 496 -29.05 -6.98 43.59
C VAL A 496 -28.33 -8.32 43.78
N LYS A 497 -27.07 -8.46 43.34
CA LYS A 497 -26.26 -9.66 43.61
C LYS A 497 -26.01 -9.90 45.09
N ASP A 498 -25.74 -8.86 45.87
CA ASP A 498 -25.47 -8.97 47.30
C ASP A 498 -26.74 -9.34 48.10
N ILE A 499 -27.93 -8.97 47.60
CA ILE A 499 -29.23 -9.38 48.16
C ILE A 499 -29.55 -10.85 47.80
N ILE A 500 -29.25 -11.29 46.58
CA ILE A 500 -29.57 -12.65 46.10
C ILE A 500 -28.55 -13.69 46.63
N TYR A 501 -27.29 -13.29 46.84
CA TYR A 501 -26.20 -14.16 47.30
C TYR A 501 -25.47 -13.56 48.51
N PRO A 502 -26.08 -13.52 49.71
CA PRO A 502 -25.38 -13.10 50.91
C PRO A 502 -24.24 -14.08 51.21
N THR A 503 -23.01 -13.64 50.99
CA THR A 503 -21.80 -14.44 51.22
C THR A 503 -21.55 -14.59 52.72
N SER A 504 -22.11 -15.64 53.31
CA SER A 504 -21.72 -16.11 54.64
C SER A 504 -20.37 -16.82 54.59
N ILE A 505 -19.29 -16.08 54.81
CA ILE A 505 -18.02 -16.64 55.28
C ILE A 505 -17.54 -15.78 56.45
N ARG A 506 -18.01 -16.11 57.66
CA ARG A 506 -17.33 -15.77 58.90
C ARG A 506 -16.38 -16.91 59.24
N SER A 507 -15.10 -16.58 59.26
CA SER A 507 -14.00 -17.32 59.85
C SER A 507 -14.32 -17.79 61.27
N PHE A 508 -14.27 -19.11 61.52
CA PHE A 508 -13.98 -19.66 62.83
C PHE A 508 -12.56 -20.25 62.79
N SER A 509 -11.62 -19.45 63.28
CA SER A 509 -10.37 -19.91 63.86
C SER A 509 -10.67 -20.48 65.25
N SER A 510 -10.35 -21.76 65.50
CA SER A 510 -10.18 -22.28 66.85
C SER A 510 -8.86 -23.04 66.94
N VAL A 511 -7.96 -22.41 67.69
CA VAL A 511 -6.67 -22.87 68.17
C VAL A 511 -6.89 -23.79 69.39
N SER A 512 -6.03 -24.80 69.54
CA SER A 512 -5.65 -25.52 70.78
C SER A 512 -6.73 -26.10 71.70
N SER A 513 -6.75 -27.43 71.83
CA SER A 513 -6.25 -28.20 73.00
C SER A 513 -6.33 -29.69 72.69
#